data_AF-A0A2K8VFV6-F1
#
_entry.id   AF-A0A2K8VFV6-F1
#
_cell.length_a   1.000
_cell.length_b   1.000
_cell.length_c   1.000
_cell.angle_alpha   90.00
_cell.angle_beta   90.00
_cell.angle_gamma   90.00
#
_symmetry.space_group_name_H-M   'P 1'
#
loop_
_entity.id
_entity.type
_entity.pdbx_description
1 polymer ?
#
loop_
_entity_poly.entity_id
_entity_poly.type
_entity_poly.pdbx_seq_one_letter_code
_entity_poly.pdbx_strand_id
1 'polypeptide(L)'
;MIKLFRKHKQNSLTKGKVVNYFKYAIGEIILVVIGILIALYINNWNSKRIEKRTAISIYKNIKRQTKMDKNAISLGLKHNQFLSEKFEYGAQIIEENDRAKTDTLLEIELILVEHSDIDINSNIYQNLINSGESKLLKNRIIMEEIQKLEGTYISINRMEKIHYETIQNNIAPYLLKAIKIHDKSARNINIVFGIDFQNYFYSTLLISSQKDLLYNQAIKQIEIITGLIDKEIKQ
;
A
#
# COMPACT_ATOMS: atom_id res chain seq x y z
N MET A 1 34.85 57.14 51.47
CA MET A 1 34.64 55.69 51.26
C MET A 1 35.01 55.19 49.84
N ILE A 2 36.09 55.67 49.20
CA ILE A 2 36.54 55.15 47.87
C ILE A 2 38.09 55.16 47.76
N LYS A 3 38.79 54.65 48.77
CA LYS A 3 40.27 54.52 48.68
C LYS A 3 40.80 53.11 48.92
N LEU A 4 40.04 52.27 49.63
CA LEU A 4 40.41 50.86 49.85
C LEU A 4 40.18 49.97 48.62
N PHE A 5 39.16 50.26 47.80
CA PHE A 5 38.88 49.48 46.56
C PHE A 5 39.77 49.85 45.36
N ARG A 6 40.47 50.99 45.38
CA ARG A 6 41.44 51.33 44.31
C ARG A 6 42.76 50.59 44.45
N LYS A 7 43.19 50.28 45.68
CA LYS A 7 44.50 49.64 45.92
C LYS A 7 44.53 48.15 45.57
N HIS A 8 43.38 47.46 45.65
CA HIS A 8 43.26 46.08 45.18
C HIS A 8 43.19 45.95 43.65
N LYS A 9 42.72 46.97 42.93
CA LYS A 9 42.84 47.00 41.46
C LYS A 9 44.27 47.27 40.99
N GLN A 10 45.06 48.06 41.73
CA GLN A 10 46.39 48.48 41.28
C GLN A 10 47.52 47.51 41.64
N ASN A 11 47.41 46.75 42.74
CA ASN A 11 48.40 45.74 43.15
C ASN A 11 48.13 44.32 42.62
N SER A 12 46.95 44.06 42.04
CA SER A 12 46.69 42.77 41.34
C SER A 12 47.18 42.79 39.89
N LEU A 13 47.49 43.98 39.37
CA LEU A 13 48.07 44.21 38.04
C LEU A 13 49.61 44.10 38.04
N THR A 14 50.25 43.97 39.20
CA THR A 14 51.71 43.83 39.32
C THR A 14 52.07 42.51 40.01
N LYS A 15 52.74 41.64 39.23
CA LYS A 15 53.36 40.33 39.59
C LYS A 15 52.42 39.11 39.66
N GLY A 16 52.39 38.35 38.55
CA GLY A 16 52.18 36.89 38.53
C GLY A 16 50.77 36.32 38.77
N LYS A 17 49.82 37.09 39.31
CA LYS A 17 48.47 36.59 39.67
C LYS A 17 47.43 36.63 38.54
N VAL A 18 47.64 37.44 37.50
CA VAL A 18 46.77 37.50 36.32
C VAL A 18 46.76 36.15 35.58
N VAL A 19 47.93 35.51 35.45
CA VAL A 19 48.04 34.17 34.85
C VAL A 19 47.24 33.13 35.61
N ASN A 20 47.19 33.21 36.95
CA ASN A 20 46.41 32.29 37.75
C ASN A 20 44.91 32.51 37.54
N TYR A 21 44.43 33.76 37.54
CA TYR A 21 43.02 34.08 37.28
C TYR A 21 42.57 33.65 35.88
N PHE A 22 43.43 33.83 34.86
CA PHE A 22 43.17 33.33 33.51
C PHE A 22 43.12 31.80 33.43
N LYS A 23 44.01 31.09 34.13
CA LYS A 23 43.98 29.60 34.19
C LYS A 23 42.68 29.09 34.84
N TYR A 24 42.21 29.74 35.90
CA TYR A 24 40.94 29.39 36.54
C TYR A 24 39.73 29.69 35.65
N ALA A 25 39.70 30.86 35.00
CA ALA A 25 38.62 31.22 34.07
C ALA A 25 38.57 30.30 32.83
N ILE A 26 39.72 29.89 32.30
CA ILE A 26 39.78 28.89 31.21
C ILE A 26 39.27 27.53 31.69
N GLY A 27 39.64 27.10 32.90
CA GLY A 27 39.13 25.87 33.50
C GLY A 27 37.60 25.89 33.66
N GLU A 28 37.03 27.00 34.11
CA GLU A 28 35.59 27.19 34.25
C GLU A 28 34.86 27.16 32.90
N ILE A 29 35.40 27.84 31.87
CA ILE A 29 34.86 27.78 30.50
C ILE A 29 34.89 26.34 29.96
N ILE A 30 36.00 25.61 30.13
CA ILE A 30 36.11 24.22 29.69
C ILE A 30 35.08 23.34 30.41
N LEU A 31 34.89 23.52 31.72
CA LEU A 31 33.91 22.78 32.51
C LEU A 31 32.47 23.04 32.02
N VAL A 32 32.14 24.32 31.75
CA VAL A 32 30.83 24.72 31.20
C VAL A 32 30.62 24.11 29.81
N VAL A 33 31.62 24.17 28.94
CA VAL A 33 31.56 23.59 27.59
C VAL A 33 31.34 22.08 27.66
N ILE A 34 32.05 21.36 28.53
CA ILE A 34 31.84 19.92 28.75
C ILE A 34 30.41 19.65 29.22
N GLY A 35 29.87 20.46 30.14
CA GLY A 35 28.49 20.36 30.59
C GLY A 35 27.48 20.51 29.45
N ILE A 36 27.66 21.51 28.59
CA ILE A 36 26.81 21.73 27.40
C ILE A 36 26.92 20.56 26.43
N LEU A 37 28.13 20.07 26.15
CA LEU A 37 28.34 18.94 25.24
C LEU A 37 27.66 17.66 25.76
N ILE A 38 27.75 17.37 27.05
CA ILE A 38 27.07 16.23 27.67
C ILE A 38 25.54 16.40 27.56
N ALA A 39 25.01 17.58 27.86
CA ALA A 39 23.58 17.86 27.74
C ALA A 39 23.08 17.67 26.30
N LEU A 40 23.80 18.22 25.31
CA LEU A 40 23.50 18.03 23.89
C LEU A 40 23.60 16.56 23.48
N TYR A 41 24.59 15.82 23.98
CA TYR A 41 24.76 14.40 23.69
C TYR A 41 23.58 13.58 24.20
N ILE A 42 23.17 13.77 25.46
CA ILE A 42 22.01 13.08 26.06
C ILE A 42 20.73 13.41 25.29
N ASN A 43 20.52 14.69 24.95
CA ASN A 43 19.36 15.12 24.19
C ASN A 43 19.32 14.46 22.80
N ASN A 44 20.42 14.50 22.06
CA ASN A 44 20.54 13.88 20.74
C ASN A 44 20.34 12.36 20.79
N TRP A 45 20.85 11.71 21.83
CA TRP A 45 20.65 10.26 22.03
C TRP A 45 19.19 9.91 22.30
N ASN A 46 18.51 10.67 23.17
CA ASN A 46 17.10 10.46 23.44
C ASN A 46 16.24 10.72 22.19
N SER A 47 16.51 11.79 21.43
CA SER A 47 15.83 12.07 20.16
C SER A 47 15.97 10.93 19.16
N LYS A 48 17.20 10.43 18.94
CA LYS A 48 17.45 9.26 18.06
C LYS A 48 16.70 8.00 18.52
N ARG A 49 16.60 7.78 19.83
CA ARG A 49 15.83 6.67 20.40
C ARG A 49 14.35 6.80 20.09
N ILE A 50 13.80 8.00 20.23
CA ILE A 50 12.38 8.28 19.93
C ILE A 50 12.13 8.10 18.42
N GLU A 51 12.95 8.68 17.55
CA GLU A 51 12.87 8.52 16.10
C GLU A 51 12.88 7.05 15.68
N LYS A 52 13.80 6.23 16.23
CA LYS A 52 13.85 4.79 15.95
C LYS A 52 12.56 4.07 16.36
N ARG A 53 12.00 4.38 17.53
CA ARG A 53 10.74 3.80 18.00
C ARG A 53 9.57 4.18 17.09
N THR A 54 9.50 5.44 16.68
CA THR A 54 8.47 5.94 15.76
C THR A 54 8.58 5.26 14.40
N ALA A 55 9.79 5.15 13.83
CA ALA A 55 10.02 4.44 12.57
C ALA A 55 9.56 2.98 12.63
N ILE A 56 9.87 2.25 13.71
CA ILE A 56 9.40 0.87 13.91
C ILE A 56 7.88 0.80 13.97
N SER A 57 7.23 1.76 14.63
CA SER A 57 5.76 1.83 14.70
C SER A 57 5.15 2.03 13.30
N ILE A 58 5.72 2.96 12.52
CA ILE A 58 5.32 3.21 11.13
C ILE A 58 5.47 1.94 10.29
N TYR A 59 6.63 1.27 10.35
CA TYR A 59 6.86 0.01 9.64
C TYR A 59 5.85 -1.08 9.99
N LYS A 60 5.50 -1.23 11.28
CA LYS A 60 4.47 -2.19 11.71
C LYS A 60 3.09 -1.84 11.16
N ASN A 61 2.75 -0.54 11.11
CA ASN A 61 1.48 -0.09 10.55
C ASN A 61 1.40 -0.37 9.04
N ILE A 62 2.44 -0.03 8.28
CA ILE A 62 2.53 -0.34 6.84
C ILE A 62 2.39 -1.84 6.61
N LYS A 63 3.12 -2.67 7.36
CA LYS A 63 3.05 -4.13 7.24
C LYS A 63 1.65 -4.68 7.56
N ARG A 64 0.98 -4.14 8.59
CA ARG A 64 -0.39 -4.54 8.93
C ARG A 64 -1.35 -4.20 7.79
N GLN A 65 -1.30 -2.97 7.28
CA GLN A 65 -2.21 -2.50 6.25
C GLN A 65 -2.02 -3.23 4.93
N THR A 66 -0.78 -3.31 4.43
CA THR A 66 -0.46 -4.07 3.21
C THR A 66 -0.82 -5.55 3.32
N LYS A 67 -0.73 -6.17 4.50
CA LYS A 67 -1.20 -7.56 4.71
C LYS A 67 -2.72 -7.68 4.60
N MET A 68 -3.48 -6.71 5.10
CA MET A 68 -4.94 -6.69 4.92
C MET A 68 -5.29 -6.56 3.44
N ASP A 69 -4.65 -5.64 2.74
CA ASP A 69 -4.83 -5.43 1.30
C ASP A 69 -4.52 -6.73 0.52
N LYS A 70 -3.39 -7.39 0.82
CA LYS A 70 -3.02 -8.68 0.22
C LYS A 70 -4.10 -9.74 0.38
N ASN A 71 -4.72 -9.83 1.56
CA ASN A 71 -5.77 -10.82 1.81
C ASN A 71 -7.00 -10.53 0.96
N ALA A 72 -7.44 -9.27 0.86
CA ALA A 72 -8.56 -8.89 0.00
C ALA A 72 -8.27 -9.21 -1.47
N ILE A 73 -7.08 -8.83 -1.96
CA ILE A 73 -6.63 -9.12 -3.32
C ILE A 73 -6.59 -10.63 -3.59
N SER A 74 -6.07 -11.42 -2.65
CA SER A 74 -5.98 -12.87 -2.80
C SER A 74 -7.36 -13.54 -2.84
N LEU A 75 -8.35 -13.00 -2.12
CA LEU A 75 -9.72 -13.50 -2.18
C LEU A 75 -10.38 -13.18 -3.52
N GLY A 76 -10.24 -11.94 -4.01
CA GLY A 76 -10.79 -11.57 -5.31
C GLY A 76 -10.09 -12.26 -6.48
N LEU A 77 -8.78 -12.50 -6.41
CA LEU A 77 -8.05 -13.34 -7.38
C LEU A 77 -8.67 -14.73 -7.48
N LYS A 78 -8.88 -15.40 -6.34
CA LYS A 78 -9.50 -16.74 -6.31
C LYS A 78 -10.91 -16.73 -6.89
N HIS A 79 -11.71 -15.72 -6.56
CA HIS A 79 -13.07 -15.60 -7.08
C HIS A 79 -13.08 -15.34 -8.60
N ASN A 80 -12.20 -14.46 -9.09
CA ASN A 80 -12.05 -14.16 -10.51
C ASN A 80 -11.59 -15.41 -11.31
N GLN A 81 -10.69 -16.21 -10.76
CA GLN A 81 -10.26 -17.48 -11.36
C GLN A 81 -11.38 -18.51 -11.41
N PHE A 82 -12.13 -18.66 -10.30
CA PHE A 82 -13.29 -19.54 -10.26
C PHE A 82 -14.34 -19.18 -11.33
N LEU A 83 -14.63 -17.89 -11.51
CA LEU A 83 -15.55 -17.43 -12.55
C LEU A 83 -14.97 -17.67 -13.95
N SER A 84 -13.68 -17.43 -14.16
CA SER A 84 -13.01 -17.65 -15.45
C SER A 84 -13.13 -19.11 -15.91
N GLU A 85 -12.91 -20.08 -15.02
CA GLU A 85 -13.11 -21.51 -15.34
C GLU A 85 -14.55 -21.81 -15.81
N LYS A 86 -15.56 -21.17 -15.21
CA LYS A 86 -16.95 -21.32 -15.63
C LYS A 86 -17.21 -20.68 -16.98
N PHE A 87 -16.66 -19.51 -17.23
CA PHE A 87 -16.84 -18.79 -18.48
C PHE A 87 -16.14 -19.47 -19.65
N GLU A 88 -14.96 -20.06 -19.44
CA GLU A 88 -14.30 -20.92 -20.43
C GLU A 88 -15.19 -22.11 -20.79
N TYR A 89 -15.77 -22.78 -19.79
CA TYR A 89 -16.66 -23.90 -20.03
C TYR A 89 -17.95 -23.49 -20.75
N GLY A 90 -18.54 -22.34 -20.40
CA GLY A 90 -19.69 -21.76 -21.10
C GLY A 90 -19.40 -21.47 -22.57
N ALA A 91 -18.24 -20.85 -22.85
CA ALA A 91 -17.78 -20.58 -24.20
C ALA A 91 -17.61 -21.88 -25.02
N GLN A 92 -17.05 -22.93 -24.41
CA GLN A 92 -16.88 -24.23 -25.05
C GLN A 92 -18.23 -24.88 -25.40
N ILE A 93 -19.22 -24.82 -24.50
CA ILE A 93 -20.57 -25.36 -24.77
C ILE A 93 -21.20 -24.69 -26.00
N ILE A 94 -21.03 -23.36 -26.13
CA ILE A 94 -21.52 -22.63 -27.30
C ILE A 94 -20.76 -23.03 -28.57
N GLU A 95 -19.44 -23.13 -28.50
CA GLU A 95 -18.57 -23.47 -29.62
C GLU A 95 -18.85 -24.87 -30.18
N GLU A 96 -19.02 -25.86 -29.30
CA GLU A 96 -19.40 -27.22 -29.65
C GLU A 96 -20.89 -27.33 -30.05
N ASN A 97 -21.66 -26.27 -29.81
CA ASN A 97 -23.10 -26.23 -30.04
C ASN A 97 -23.83 -27.35 -29.28
N ASP A 98 -23.36 -27.71 -28.08
CA ASP A 98 -23.84 -28.85 -27.29
C ASP A 98 -25.17 -28.53 -26.59
N ARG A 99 -26.26 -28.75 -27.32
CA ARG A 99 -27.63 -28.50 -26.83
C ARG A 99 -28.03 -29.39 -25.66
N ALA A 100 -27.35 -30.52 -25.42
CA ALA A 100 -27.64 -31.35 -24.25
C ALA A 100 -27.24 -30.66 -22.94
N LYS A 101 -26.33 -29.67 -22.99
CA LYS A 101 -25.87 -28.88 -21.84
C LYS A 101 -26.59 -27.53 -21.70
N THR A 102 -27.78 -27.37 -22.29
CA THR A 102 -28.54 -26.11 -22.24
C THR A 102 -28.75 -25.60 -20.82
N ASP A 103 -29.17 -26.47 -19.89
CA ASP A 103 -29.43 -26.06 -18.50
C ASP A 103 -28.14 -25.56 -17.81
N THR A 104 -27.04 -26.25 -18.05
CA THR A 104 -25.72 -25.85 -17.53
C THR A 104 -25.26 -24.53 -18.14
N LEU A 105 -25.45 -24.32 -19.44
CA LEU A 105 -25.11 -23.07 -20.10
C LEU A 105 -25.91 -21.89 -19.54
N LEU A 106 -27.22 -22.07 -19.32
CA LEU A 106 -28.09 -21.04 -18.74
C LEU A 106 -27.62 -20.63 -17.33
N GLU A 107 -27.21 -21.59 -16.50
CA GLU A 107 -26.62 -21.29 -15.19
C GLU A 107 -25.33 -20.47 -15.31
N ILE A 108 -24.46 -20.82 -16.26
CA ILE A 108 -23.18 -20.12 -16.49
C ILE A 108 -23.41 -18.71 -17.06
N GLU A 109 -24.34 -18.55 -18.00
CA GLU A 109 -24.70 -17.25 -18.54
C GLU A 109 -25.29 -16.33 -17.47
N LEU A 110 -26.13 -16.86 -16.57
CA LEU A 110 -26.68 -16.08 -15.46
C LEU A 110 -25.61 -15.56 -14.49
N ILE A 111 -24.47 -16.23 -14.36
CA ILE A 111 -23.35 -15.75 -13.54
C ILE A 111 -22.36 -14.84 -14.29
N LEU A 112 -22.59 -14.53 -15.58
CA LEU A 112 -21.80 -13.52 -16.31
C LEU A 112 -21.93 -12.11 -15.73
N VAL A 113 -22.93 -11.86 -14.89
CA VAL A 113 -23.08 -10.60 -14.14
C VAL A 113 -22.29 -10.59 -12.83
N GLU A 114 -21.72 -11.73 -12.44
CA GLU A 114 -20.83 -11.82 -11.29
C GLU A 114 -19.41 -11.41 -11.66
N HIS A 115 -18.74 -10.74 -10.73
CA HIS A 115 -17.35 -10.33 -10.85
C HIS A 115 -16.75 -10.19 -9.45
N SER A 116 -15.41 -10.22 -9.35
CA SER A 116 -14.78 -9.71 -8.14
C SER A 116 -15.04 -8.22 -8.00
N ASP A 117 -15.26 -7.78 -6.77
CA ASP A 117 -15.52 -6.39 -6.42
C ASP A 117 -14.48 -5.95 -5.38
N ILE A 118 -13.23 -5.83 -5.84
CA ILE A 118 -12.14 -5.35 -5.00
C ILE A 118 -12.06 -3.81 -5.09
N ASP A 119 -12.23 -3.14 -3.96
CA ASP A 119 -11.94 -1.71 -3.82
C ASP A 119 -10.82 -1.46 -2.80
N ILE A 120 -9.65 -1.03 -3.31
CA ILE A 120 -8.47 -0.74 -2.48
C ILE A 120 -8.32 0.76 -2.34
N ASN A 121 -8.66 1.28 -1.16
CA ASN A 121 -8.56 2.70 -0.80
C ASN A 121 -7.31 3.05 0.03
N SER A 122 -6.23 2.29 -0.16
CA SER A 122 -4.98 2.41 0.60
C SER A 122 -4.15 3.61 0.09
N ASN A 123 -3.86 4.57 0.98
CA ASN A 123 -3.12 5.81 0.68
C ASN A 123 -1.85 5.93 1.56
N ILE A 124 -1.12 4.84 1.72
CA ILE A 124 0.04 4.73 2.60
C ILE A 124 1.13 5.76 2.23
N TYR A 125 1.54 5.82 0.96
CA TYR A 125 2.57 6.73 0.47
C TYR A 125 2.16 8.18 0.71
N GLN A 126 0.92 8.55 0.36
CA GLN A 126 0.44 9.92 0.52
C GLN A 126 0.36 10.33 1.99
N ASN A 127 -0.10 9.43 2.86
CA ASN A 127 -0.12 9.69 4.30
C ASN A 127 1.29 9.92 4.85
N LEU A 128 2.28 9.12 4.44
CA LEU A 128 3.69 9.26 4.87
C LEU A 128 4.35 10.56 4.37
N ILE A 129 3.98 11.02 3.18
CA ILE A 129 4.47 12.29 2.63
C ILE A 129 3.82 13.46 3.38
N ASN A 130 2.50 13.45 3.51
CA ASN A 130 1.73 14.53 4.14
C ASN A 130 2.01 14.68 5.64
N SER A 131 2.24 13.56 6.35
CA SER A 131 2.60 13.58 7.78
C SER A 131 4.07 13.97 8.02
N GLY A 132 4.90 13.97 6.98
CA GLY A 132 6.35 14.14 7.10
C GLY A 132 7.09 12.93 7.68
N GLU A 133 6.38 11.84 7.99
CA GLU A 133 6.93 10.60 8.57
C GLU A 133 7.85 9.87 7.59
N SER A 134 7.73 10.12 6.30
CA SER A 134 8.66 9.64 5.26
C SER A 134 10.13 9.99 5.55
N LYS A 135 10.42 11.03 6.35
CA LYS A 135 11.78 11.39 6.79
C LYS A 135 12.36 10.42 7.81
N LEU A 136 11.51 9.71 8.55
CA LEU A 136 11.91 8.74 9.58
C LEU A 136 12.26 7.36 8.99
N LEU A 137 11.85 7.10 7.75
CA LEU A 137 12.10 5.85 7.04
C LEU A 137 13.45 5.93 6.32
N LYS A 138 14.45 5.24 6.87
CA LYS A 138 15.82 5.24 6.34
C LYS A 138 15.92 4.55 4.98
N ASN A 139 15.18 3.46 4.82
CA ASN A 139 15.21 2.65 3.61
C ASN A 139 14.29 3.25 2.54
N ARG A 140 14.88 3.97 1.58
CA ARG A 140 14.16 4.62 0.48
C ARG A 140 13.48 3.64 -0.47
N ILE A 141 14.00 2.41 -0.59
CA ILE A 141 13.40 1.37 -1.44
C ILE A 141 12.00 1.03 -0.93
N ILE A 142 11.75 1.04 0.38
CA ILE A 142 10.40 0.81 0.93
C ILE A 142 9.42 1.88 0.40
N MET A 143 9.83 3.15 0.35
CA MET A 143 8.98 4.23 -0.16
C MET A 143 8.68 4.07 -1.65
N GLU A 144 9.69 3.71 -2.44
CA GLU A 144 9.55 3.47 -3.88
C GLU A 144 8.60 2.30 -4.16
N GLU A 145 8.72 1.20 -3.42
CA GLU A 145 7.84 0.04 -3.59
C GLU A 145 6.42 0.32 -3.14
N ILE A 146 6.19 1.10 -2.07
CA ILE A 146 4.84 1.54 -1.67
C ILE A 146 4.23 2.42 -2.78
N GLN A 147 5.01 3.34 -3.37
CA GLN A 147 4.51 4.18 -4.46
C GLN A 147 4.10 3.35 -5.69
N LYS A 148 4.91 2.35 -6.07
CA LYS A 148 4.58 1.41 -7.15
C LYS A 148 3.33 0.58 -6.84
N LEU A 149 3.18 0.16 -5.58
CA LEU A 149 2.02 -0.58 -5.11
C LEU A 149 0.73 0.25 -5.23
N GLU A 150 0.75 1.52 -4.82
CA GLU A 150 -0.40 2.42 -4.99
C GLU A 150 -0.78 2.62 -6.47
N GLY A 151 0.20 2.76 -7.37
CA GLY A 151 -0.08 2.78 -8.81
C GLY A 151 -0.74 1.49 -9.32
N THR A 152 -0.39 0.36 -8.71
CA THR A 152 -0.99 -0.95 -9.01
C THR A 152 -2.42 -1.03 -8.47
N TYR A 153 -2.69 -0.50 -7.27
CA TYR A 153 -4.05 -0.40 -6.71
C TYR A 153 -4.99 0.44 -7.58
N ILE A 154 -4.52 1.59 -8.08
CA ILE A 154 -5.30 2.41 -9.03
C ILE A 154 -5.65 1.60 -10.28
N SER A 155 -4.70 0.82 -10.79
CA SER A 155 -4.90 -0.02 -11.97
C SER A 155 -5.90 -1.15 -11.71
N ILE A 156 -5.85 -1.76 -10.52
CA ILE A 156 -6.83 -2.76 -10.05
C ILE A 156 -8.23 -2.16 -10.02
N ASN A 157 -8.43 -1.06 -9.27
CA ASN A 157 -9.76 -0.44 -9.12
C ASN A 157 -10.32 -0.01 -10.48
N ARG A 158 -9.46 0.47 -11.39
CA ARG A 158 -9.86 0.80 -12.77
C ARG A 158 -10.35 -0.44 -13.54
N MET A 159 -9.65 -1.57 -13.43
CA MET A 159 -10.06 -2.81 -14.11
C MET A 159 -11.35 -3.38 -13.54
N GLU A 160 -11.55 -3.30 -12.22
CA GLU A 160 -12.81 -3.70 -11.59
C GLU A 160 -13.98 -2.86 -12.11
N LYS A 161 -13.78 -1.54 -12.19
CA LYS A 161 -14.76 -0.63 -12.75
C LYS A 161 -15.06 -0.93 -14.23
N ILE A 162 -14.05 -1.18 -15.05
CA ILE A 162 -14.23 -1.54 -16.46
C ILE A 162 -15.06 -2.83 -16.58
N HIS A 163 -14.81 -3.82 -15.72
CA HIS A 163 -15.57 -5.05 -15.72
C HIS A 163 -17.03 -4.81 -15.35
N TYR A 164 -17.27 -4.08 -14.26
CA TYR A 164 -18.62 -3.69 -13.84
C TYR A 164 -19.38 -2.94 -14.94
N GLU A 165 -18.75 -1.96 -15.59
CA GLU A 165 -19.36 -1.19 -16.68
C GLU A 165 -19.64 -2.07 -17.90
N THR A 166 -18.76 -3.02 -18.23
CA THR A 166 -18.99 -4.00 -19.30
C THR A 166 -20.21 -4.86 -19.00
N ILE A 167 -20.34 -5.32 -17.75
CA ILE A 167 -21.50 -6.10 -17.31
C ILE A 167 -22.78 -5.29 -17.49
N GLN A 168 -22.83 -4.07 -16.95
CA GLN A 168 -24.05 -3.25 -16.96
C GLN A 168 -24.45 -2.79 -18.37
N ASN A 169 -23.48 -2.39 -19.19
CA ASN A 169 -23.76 -1.78 -20.49
C ASN A 169 -23.88 -2.79 -21.63
N ASN A 170 -23.19 -3.94 -21.53
CA ASN A 170 -23.07 -4.89 -22.64
C ASN A 170 -23.71 -6.25 -22.33
N ILE A 171 -23.58 -6.78 -21.12
CA ILE A 171 -23.97 -8.18 -20.82
C ILE A 171 -25.40 -8.26 -20.26
N ALA A 172 -25.67 -7.53 -19.17
CA ALA A 172 -26.95 -7.60 -18.45
C ALA A 172 -28.19 -7.32 -19.35
N PRO A 173 -28.17 -6.34 -20.28
CA PRO A 173 -29.30 -6.10 -21.17
C PRO A 173 -29.60 -7.29 -22.11
N TYR A 174 -28.58 -8.08 -22.48
CA TYR A 174 -28.74 -9.23 -23.36
C TYR A 174 -29.20 -10.47 -22.61
N LEU A 175 -28.73 -10.67 -21.37
CA LEU A 175 -29.27 -11.71 -20.48
C LEU A 175 -30.78 -11.62 -20.31
N LEU A 176 -31.31 -10.40 -20.10
CA LEU A 176 -32.77 -10.18 -19.98
C LEU A 176 -33.56 -10.47 -21.27
N LYS A 177 -32.90 -10.46 -22.44
CA LYS A 177 -33.51 -10.84 -23.72
C LYS A 177 -33.45 -12.35 -23.96
N ALA A 178 -32.44 -13.03 -23.42
CA ALA A 178 -32.16 -14.43 -23.69
C ALA A 178 -32.73 -15.40 -22.64
N ILE A 179 -32.81 -14.98 -21.37
CA ILE A 179 -33.16 -15.83 -20.23
C ILE A 179 -34.34 -15.23 -19.45
N LYS A 180 -35.25 -16.07 -18.98
CA LYS A 180 -36.30 -15.68 -18.03
C LYS A 180 -35.74 -15.74 -16.62
N ILE A 181 -35.63 -14.60 -15.94
CA ILE A 181 -35.02 -14.53 -14.60
C ILE A 181 -35.81 -15.32 -13.53
N HIS A 182 -37.13 -15.40 -13.66
CA HIS A 182 -38.01 -16.09 -12.71
C HIS A 182 -37.72 -17.59 -12.57
N ASP A 183 -37.63 -18.30 -13.69
CA ASP A 183 -37.47 -19.77 -13.73
C ASP A 183 -36.14 -20.21 -14.34
N LYS A 184 -35.28 -19.25 -14.70
CA LYS A 184 -33.96 -19.45 -15.32
C LYS A 184 -34.00 -20.19 -16.67
N SER A 185 -35.18 -20.33 -17.29
CA SER A 185 -35.32 -21.00 -18.59
C SER A 185 -34.94 -20.08 -19.75
N ALA A 186 -34.51 -20.68 -20.86
CA ALA A 186 -34.26 -19.95 -22.09
C ALA A 186 -35.55 -19.26 -22.57
N ARG A 187 -35.49 -17.94 -22.75
CA ARG A 187 -36.49 -17.18 -23.50
C ARG A 187 -36.31 -17.36 -25.00
N ASN A 188 -35.06 -17.40 -25.46
CA ASN A 188 -34.71 -17.66 -26.85
C ASN A 188 -33.41 -18.48 -26.93
N ILE A 189 -33.54 -19.76 -27.27
CA ILE A 189 -32.42 -20.71 -27.33
C ILE A 189 -31.36 -20.35 -28.38
N ASN A 190 -31.76 -19.69 -29.47
CA ASN A 190 -30.83 -19.27 -30.51
C ASN A 190 -29.98 -18.08 -30.08
N ILE A 191 -30.47 -17.27 -29.13
CA ILE A 191 -29.69 -16.18 -28.55
C ILE A 191 -28.71 -16.76 -27.52
N VAL A 192 -29.15 -17.67 -26.64
CA VAL A 192 -28.31 -18.37 -25.66
C VAL A 192 -27.08 -19.00 -26.32
N PHE A 193 -27.27 -19.78 -27.38
CA PHE A 193 -26.16 -20.35 -28.15
C PHE A 193 -25.61 -19.44 -29.25
N GLY A 194 -25.88 -18.14 -29.16
CA GLY A 194 -25.50 -17.16 -30.16
C GLY A 194 -24.06 -16.68 -30.02
N ILE A 195 -23.52 -16.15 -31.10
CA ILE A 195 -22.17 -15.55 -31.14
C ILE A 195 -21.99 -14.41 -30.13
N ASP A 196 -23.08 -13.70 -29.79
CA ASP A 196 -23.04 -12.61 -28.82
C ASP A 196 -22.66 -13.12 -27.41
N PHE A 197 -23.24 -14.24 -26.94
CA PHE A 197 -22.87 -14.83 -25.66
C PHE A 197 -21.46 -15.39 -25.65
N GLN A 198 -21.03 -16.00 -26.75
CA GLN A 198 -19.64 -16.43 -26.91
C GLN A 198 -18.69 -15.24 -26.78
N ASN A 199 -19.00 -14.12 -27.44
CA ASN A 199 -18.23 -12.89 -27.34
C ASN A 199 -18.24 -12.33 -25.90
N TYR A 200 -19.36 -12.42 -25.17
CA TYR A 200 -19.41 -12.00 -23.78
C TYR A 200 -18.48 -12.84 -22.89
N PHE A 201 -18.51 -14.16 -23.00
CA PHE A 201 -17.56 -15.03 -22.28
C PHE A 201 -16.11 -14.64 -22.56
N TYR A 202 -15.72 -14.56 -23.83
CA TYR A 202 -14.34 -14.22 -24.19
C TYR A 202 -13.94 -12.80 -23.78
N SER A 203 -14.86 -11.83 -23.86
CA SER A 203 -14.60 -10.46 -23.41
C SER A 203 -14.37 -10.39 -21.89
N THR A 204 -15.18 -11.12 -21.11
CA THR A 204 -15.01 -11.25 -19.67
C THR A 204 -13.71 -11.96 -19.33
N LEU A 205 -13.36 -13.05 -20.02
CA LEU A 205 -12.09 -13.77 -19.81
C LEU A 205 -10.86 -12.89 -20.07
N LEU A 206 -10.91 -12.04 -21.09
CA LEU A 206 -9.83 -11.10 -21.38
C LEU A 206 -9.65 -10.08 -20.23
N ILE A 207 -10.75 -9.55 -19.71
CA ILE A 207 -10.74 -8.64 -18.55
C ILE A 207 -10.22 -9.36 -17.31
N SER A 208 -10.71 -10.58 -17.04
CA SER A 208 -10.30 -11.41 -15.91
C SER A 208 -8.81 -11.74 -15.95
N SER A 209 -8.24 -12.07 -17.11
CA SER A 209 -6.81 -12.32 -17.26
C SER A 209 -5.96 -11.08 -16.92
N GLN A 210 -6.39 -9.89 -17.35
CA GLN A 210 -5.70 -8.64 -16.99
C GLN A 210 -5.78 -8.34 -15.50
N LYS A 211 -6.92 -8.61 -14.86
CA LYS A 211 -7.09 -8.47 -13.40
C LYS A 211 -6.18 -9.42 -12.64
N ASP A 212 -6.09 -10.68 -13.05
CA ASP A 212 -5.20 -11.68 -12.44
C ASP A 212 -3.74 -11.24 -12.47
N LEU A 213 -3.27 -10.66 -13.58
CA LEU A 213 -1.91 -10.11 -13.67
C LEU A 213 -1.68 -9.00 -12.64
N LEU A 214 -2.63 -8.07 -12.51
CA LEU A 214 -2.53 -6.96 -11.56
C LEU A 214 -2.60 -7.43 -10.09
N TYR A 215 -3.47 -8.39 -9.78
CA TYR A 215 -3.56 -8.97 -8.44
C TYR A 215 -2.26 -9.66 -8.04
N ASN A 216 -1.70 -10.49 -8.92
CA ASN A 216 -0.44 -11.17 -8.68
C ASN A 216 0.73 -10.17 -8.54
N GLN A 217 0.73 -9.11 -9.34
CA GLN A 217 1.71 -8.01 -9.23
C GLN A 217 1.63 -7.34 -7.85
N ALA A 218 0.43 -6.97 -7.40
CA ALA A 218 0.25 -6.33 -6.10
C ALA A 218 0.65 -7.25 -4.94
N ILE A 219 0.27 -8.54 -5.00
CA ILE A 219 0.67 -9.55 -4.02
C ILE A 219 2.21 -9.62 -3.90
N LYS A 220 2.91 -9.68 -5.03
CA LYS A 220 4.37 -9.73 -5.08
C LYS A 220 5.02 -8.46 -4.52
N GLN A 221 4.50 -7.29 -4.86
CA GLN A 221 4.97 -6.01 -4.31
C GLN A 221 4.79 -5.95 -2.79
N ILE A 222 3.66 -6.41 -2.27
CA ILE A 222 3.42 -6.49 -0.82
C ILE A 222 4.43 -7.43 -0.14
N GLU A 223 4.74 -8.58 -0.74
CA GLU A 223 5.77 -9.50 -0.22
C GLU A 223 7.15 -8.84 -0.17
N ILE A 224 7.52 -8.09 -1.21
CA ILE A 224 8.78 -7.33 -1.25
C ILE A 224 8.81 -6.28 -0.12
N ILE A 225 7.76 -5.47 0.01
CA ILE A 225 7.65 -4.43 1.04
C ILE A 225 7.75 -5.03 2.43
N THR A 226 6.98 -6.09 2.70
CA THR A 226 6.97 -6.73 4.02
C THR A 226 8.32 -7.40 4.34
N GLY A 227 9.00 -7.98 3.35
CA GLY A 227 10.35 -8.52 3.51
C GLY A 227 11.41 -7.44 3.80
N LEU A 228 11.31 -6.27 3.17
CA LEU A 228 12.18 -5.12 3.47
C LEU A 228 11.93 -4.59 4.89
N ILE A 229 10.66 -4.43 5.26
CA ILE A 229 10.26 -3.99 6.61
C ILE A 229 10.80 -4.93 7.70
N ASP A 230 10.74 -6.24 7.47
CA ASP A 230 11.24 -7.22 8.45
C ASP A 230 12.76 -7.14 8.66
N LYS A 231 13.52 -6.66 7.67
CA LYS A 231 14.95 -6.37 7.83
C LYS A 231 15.16 -5.11 8.67
N GLU A 232 14.37 -4.06 8.47
CA GLU A 232 14.47 -2.80 9.23
C GLU A 232 14.06 -2.97 10.70
N ILE A 233 13.05 -3.79 11.00
CA ILE A 233 12.60 -4.02 12.38
C ILE A 233 13.63 -4.81 13.21
N LYS A 234 14.48 -5.63 12.57
CA LYS A 234 15.49 -6.45 13.26
C LYS A 234 16.78 -5.68 13.60
N GLN A 235 17.01 -4.50 13.02
CA GLN A 235 18.19 -3.65 13.26
C GLN A 235 17.99 -2.70 14.45
#